data_AF-A7U0U4-F1
#
_entry.id   AF-A7U0U4-F1
#
_cell.length_a   1.000
_cell.length_b   1.000
_cell.length_c   1.000
_cell.angle_alpha   90.00
_cell.angle_beta   90.00
_cell.angle_gamma   90.00
#
_symmetry.space_group_name_H-M   'P 1'
#
loop_
_entity.id
_entity.type
_entity.pdbx_description
1 polymer ?
#
loop_
_entity_poly.entity_id
_entity_poly.type
_entity_poly.pdbx_seq_one_letter_code
_entity_poly.pdbx_strand_id
1 'polypeptide(L)' 'MQGIHPADRLPLVTAAVVMVAVNAAGFFIGTTIYMSILGAPLAVAAFGLLRYLDDGTPYPAALSG' A
#
# COMPACT_ATOMS: atom_id res chain seq x y z
N MET A 1 18.77 -5.56 -7.56
CA MET A 1 17.48 -4.97 -7.17
C MET A 1 16.96 -4.22 -8.38
N GLN A 2 16.03 -4.79 -9.15
CA GLN A 2 15.34 -4.03 -10.20
C GLN A 2 14.77 -2.77 -9.53
N GLY A 3 15.14 -1.60 -10.03
CA GLY A 3 14.71 -0.33 -9.45
C GLY A 3 13.18 -0.24 -9.46
N ILE A 4 12.63 0.41 -8.44
CA ILE A 4 11.20 0.72 -8.37
C ILE A 4 10.82 1.49 -9.64
N HIS A 5 9.87 0.97 -10.41
CA HIS A 5 9.39 1.62 -11.62
C HIS A 5 8.81 3.00 -11.26
N PRO A 6 9.05 4.07 -12.03
CA PRO A 6 8.58 5.41 -11.69
C PRO A 6 7.06 5.47 -11.41
N ALA A 7 6.27 4.73 -12.17
CA ALA A 7 4.81 4.65 -12.03
C ALA A 7 4.35 3.97 -10.72
N ASP A 8 5.18 3.11 -10.13
CA ASP A 8 4.84 2.41 -8.88
C ASP A 8 5.19 3.25 -7.63
N ARG A 9 5.93 4.36 -7.78
CA ARG A 9 6.43 5.15 -6.64
C ARG A 9 5.30 5.76 -5.82
N LEU A 10 4.35 6.42 -6.48
CA LEU A 10 3.23 7.09 -5.79
C LEU A 10 2.27 6.07 -5.15
N PRO A 11 1.86 4.99 -5.83
CA PRO A 11 1.15 3.88 -5.20
C PRO A 11 1.90 3.26 -3.99
N LEU A 12 3.22 3.07 -4.08
CA LEU A 12 4.03 2.54 -2.97
C LEU A 12 4.07 3.48 -1.76
N VAL A 13 4.25 4.79 -1.99
CA VAL A 13 4.22 5.80 -0.92
C VAL A 13 2.86 5.77 -0.22
N THR A 14 1.76 5.69 -0.98
CA THR A 14 0.43 5.61 -0.39
C THR A 14 0.24 4.35 0.45
N ALA A 15 0.69 3.19 -0.02
CA ALA A 15 0.64 1.96 0.77
C ALA A 15 1.42 2.07 2.08
N ALA A 16 2.61 2.70 2.05
CA ALA A 16 3.39 2.96 3.25
C ALA A 16 2.67 3.91 4.21
N VAL A 17 2.06 4.99 3.71
CA VAL A 17 1.27 5.94 4.52
C VAL A 17 0.08 5.24 5.18
N VAL A 18 -0.63 4.36 4.46
CA VAL A 18 -1.74 3.57 5.01
C VAL A 18 -1.25 2.67 6.14
N MET A 19 -0.12 1.96 5.96
CA MET A 19 0.45 1.12 7.02
C MET A 19 0.80 1.94 8.26
N VAL A 20 1.44 3.09 8.09
CA VAL A 20 1.81 3.98 9.21
C VAL A 20 0.56 4.49 9.91
N ALA A 21 -0.45 4.94 9.17
CA ALA A 21 -1.69 5.47 9.74
C ALA A 21 -2.46 4.41 10.55
N VAL A 22 -2.59 3.19 10.00
CA VAL A 22 -3.25 2.08 10.68
C VAL A 22 -2.50 1.67 11.95
N ASN A 23 -1.17 1.60 11.90
CA ASN A 23 -0.35 1.29 13.07
C ASN A 23 -0.41 2.38 14.14
N ALA A 24 -0.37 3.66 13.74
CA ALA A 24 -0.51 4.77 14.66
C ALA A 24 -1.88 4.73 15.36
N ALA A 25 -2.96 4.53 14.61
CA ALA A 25 -4.29 4.36 15.18
C ALA A 25 -4.36 3.16 16.14
N GLY A 26 -3.79 2.01 15.74
CA GLY A 26 -3.71 0.82 16.59
C GLY A 26 -2.93 1.04 17.88
N PHE A 27 -1.85 1.82 17.83
CA PHE A 27 -1.07 2.18 19.01
C PHE A 27 -1.88 2.98 20.02
N PHE A 28 -2.62 4.01 19.57
CA PHE A 28 -3.46 4.82 20.45
C PHE A 28 -4.59 4.03 21.12
N ILE A 29 -5.07 2.96 20.50
CA ILE A 29 -6.20 2.14 20.99
C ILE A 29 -5.69 0.88 21.72
N GLY A 30 -4.38 0.62 21.74
CA GLY A 30 -3.78 -0.57 22.35
C GLY A 30 -4.02 -1.86 21.56
N THR A 31 -4.34 -1.75 20.26
CA THR A 31 -4.69 -2.87 19.36
C THR A 31 -3.71 -3.01 18.20
N THR A 32 -2.48 -2.51 18.34
CA THR A 32 -1.46 -2.43 17.28
C THR A 32 -1.26 -3.74 16.51
N ILE A 33 -1.24 -4.90 17.19
CA ILE A 33 -1.04 -6.20 16.54
C ILE A 33 -2.19 -6.51 15.58
N TYR A 34 -3.44 -6.35 16.02
CA TYR A 34 -4.62 -6.61 15.19
C TYR A 34 -4.73 -5.60 14.04
N MET A 35 -4.47 -4.33 14.33
CA MET A 35 -4.46 -3.28 13.32
C MET A 35 -3.35 -3.50 12.28
N SER A 36 -2.18 -3.99 12.66
CA SER A 36 -1.10 -4.32 11.72
C SER A 36 -1.52 -5.41 10.73
N ILE A 37 -2.20 -6.46 11.23
CA ILE A 37 -2.69 -7.57 10.41
C ILE A 37 -3.72 -7.08 9.40
N LEU A 38 -4.64 -6.19 9.81
CA LEU A 38 -5.64 -5.60 8.93
C LEU A 38 -5.08 -4.49 8.02
N GLY A 39 -4.03 -3.81 8.46
CA GLY A 39 -3.37 -2.72 7.73
C GLY A 39 -2.67 -3.22 6.47
N ALA A 40 -2.09 -4.40 6.50
CA ALA A 40 -1.40 -4.98 5.35
C ALA A 40 -2.33 -5.15 4.11
N PRO A 41 -3.48 -5.85 4.18
CA PRO A 41 -4.39 -5.95 3.05
C PRO A 41 -4.98 -4.58 2.63
N LEU A 42 -5.20 -3.66 3.58
CA LEU A 42 -5.64 -2.29 3.25
C LEU A 42 -4.59 -1.51 2.45
N ALA A 43 -3.31 -1.64 2.83
CA ALA A 43 -2.22 -1.00 2.11
C ALA A 43 -2.04 -1.58 0.69
N VAL A 44 -2.22 -2.90 0.53
CA VAL A 44 -2.24 -3.55 -0.79
C VAL A 44 -3.42 -3.06 -1.64
N ALA A 45 -4.61 -2.95 -1.04
CA ALA A 45 -5.78 -2.42 -1.73
C ALA A 45 -5.57 -0.95 -2.16
N ALA A 46 -4.98 -0.13 -1.29
CA ALA A 46 -4.67 1.27 -1.61
C ALA A 46 -3.64 1.41 -2.74
N PHE A 47 -2.61 0.57 -2.74
CA PHE A 47 -1.67 0.47 -3.86
C PHE A 47 -2.40 0.14 -5.15
N GLY A 48 -3.15 -0.97 -5.15
CA GLY A 48 -3.83 -1.48 -6.34
C GLY A 48 -4.85 -0.49 -6.89
N LEU A 49 -5.57 0.22 -6.01
CA LEU A 49 -6.52 1.25 -6.40
C LEU A 49 -5.84 2.40 -7.15
N LEU A 50 -4.76 2.96 -6.59
CA LEU A 50 -4.06 4.06 -7.26
C LEU A 50 -3.40 3.62 -8.55
N ARG A 51 -2.85 2.40 -8.58
CA ARG A 51 -2.27 1.85 -9.81
C ARG A 51 -3.32 1.64 -10.89
N TYR A 52 -4.50 1.15 -10.50
CA TYR A 52 -5.61 0.96 -11.43
C TYR A 52 -6.12 2.28 -12.00
N LEU A 53 -6.14 3.34 -11.19
CA LEU A 53 -6.53 4.67 -11.66
C LEU A 53 -5.50 5.29 -12.62
N ASP A 54 -4.22 4.97 -12.45
CA ASP A 54 -3.13 5.53 -13.25
C ASP A 54 -2.92 4.77 -14.57
N ASP A 55 -2.80 3.43 -14.52
CA ASP A 55 -2.45 2.58 -15.68
C ASP A 55 -3.50 1.52 -16.03
N GLY A 56 -4.70 1.56 -15.43
CA GLY A 56 -5.79 0.61 -15.74
C GLY A 56 -5.56 -0.81 -15.24
N THR A 57 -4.49 -1.05 -14.47
CA THR A 57 -4.13 -2.34 -13.88
C THR A 57 -3.80 -2.18 -12.40
N PRO A 58 -4.27 -3.08 -11.52
CA PRO A 58 -3.91 -3.04 -10.10
C PRO A 58 -2.51 -3.62 -9.84
N TYR A 59 -1.86 -4.18 -10.87
CA TYR A 59 -0.56 -4.85 -10.73
C TYR A 59 0.59 -3.86 -10.88
N PRO A 60 1.69 -4.03 -10.11
CA PRO A 60 2.90 -3.24 -10.30
C PRO A 60 3.46 -3.45 -11.71
N ALA A 61 4.24 -2.49 -12.21
CA ALA A 61 4.73 -2.48 -13.59
C ALA A 61 5.49 -3.76 -13.99
N ALA A 62 6.19 -4.39 -13.04
CA ALA A 62 6.91 -5.64 -13.26
C ALA A 62 5.99 -6.85 -13.52
N LEU A 63 4.71 -6.75 -13.16
CA LEU A 63 3.71 -7.81 -13.28
C LEU A 63 2.58 -7.45 -14.27
N SER A 64 2.61 -6.26 -14.86
CA SER A 64 1.50 -5.77 -15.69
C SER A 64 1.53 -6.21 -17.16
N GLY A 65 2.64 -6.78 -17.65
CA GLY A 65 2.78 -7.26 -19.04
C GLY A 65 3.25 -6.20 -20.02
#